data_AF-A0A7K4CSK7-F1
#
_entry.id   AF-A0A7K4CSK7-F1
#
_cell.length_a   1.000
_cell.length_b   1.000
_cell.length_c   1.000
_cell.angle_alpha   90.00
_cell.angle_beta   90.00
_cell.angle_gamma   90.00
#
_symmetry.space_group_name_H-M   'P 1'
#
loop_
_entity.id
_entity.type
_entity.pdbx_description
1 polymer ?
#
loop_
_entity_poly.entity_id
_entity_poly.type
_entity_poly.pdbx_seq_one_letter_code
_entity_poly.pdbx_strand_id
1 'polypeptide(L)'
;MPAFLNGEMAGVLCRASAGGGRLKTIDGSHPLILAIHMARQEVRLGSPADAGACCTLASLLEVSASPKPGNVHRFSDPAQHGKSYEQFQAAIVAMAPYFVQSASAGHQCVAGGQGIEKGLHLGPAIKGACEAMVAAQAAGNLLLGHVLLLVPLAAATGALLGGTSKSVVELRSIVDKVTRAGDTGDVILFYEGIRACNPGGLGTVDKFDVTSPRFKEELHASHATFQDAFSINKKEDSISHEWTSAFETTFTWTFPRLQSLVQEGVTFNDAVVQAFIELLARRPDSLIRRKNGVEIAASVSARARAVVEAGGMLSEGGRARLRALDAELAAARGKLNPGTTADLVAAGIYLLLATGYKV
;
A
#
# COMPACT_ATOMS: atom_id res chain seq x y z
N MET A 1 -26.99 12.52 29.14
CA MET A 1 -27.86 13.47 28.41
C MET A 1 -27.15 14.82 28.31
N PRO A 2 -27.30 15.56 27.20
CA PRO A 2 -26.18 16.26 26.57
C PRO A 2 -26.05 17.74 26.97
N ALA A 3 -24.81 18.15 27.22
CA ALA A 3 -24.27 19.52 27.14
C ALA A 3 -22.74 19.31 27.27
N PHE A 4 -21.88 19.62 26.32
CA PHE A 4 -21.52 20.96 25.87
C PHE A 4 -20.88 20.86 24.47
N LEU A 5 -21.54 21.40 23.45
CA LEU A 5 -20.89 21.86 22.23
C LEU A 5 -20.91 23.39 22.30
N ASN A 6 -19.86 23.97 22.88
CA ASN A 6 -19.73 25.43 23.00
C ASN A 6 -19.43 26.06 21.64
N GLY A 7 -20.12 27.17 21.36
CA GLY A 7 -20.24 27.86 20.08
C GLY A 7 -18.96 28.49 19.48
N GLU A 8 -17.77 28.16 19.95
CA GLU A 8 -16.51 28.65 19.37
C GLU A 8 -16.13 27.92 18.07
N MET A 9 -16.53 26.66 17.91
CA MET A 9 -16.30 25.88 16.67
C MET A 9 -17.11 26.39 15.47
N ALA A 10 -18.27 27.02 15.70
CA ALA A 10 -19.07 27.63 14.63
C ALA A 10 -18.42 28.92 14.10
N GLY A 11 -17.66 29.64 14.93
CA GLY A 11 -16.98 30.88 14.56
C GLY A 11 -15.72 30.69 13.71
N VAL A 12 -15.09 29.50 13.77
CA VAL A 12 -13.91 29.16 12.97
C VAL A 12 -14.30 28.85 11.52
N LEU A 13 -15.47 28.26 11.29
CA LEU A 13 -16.00 27.97 9.96
C LEU A 13 -16.26 29.22 9.11
N CYS A 14 -16.54 30.37 9.74
CA CYS A 14 -16.89 31.60 9.02
C CYS A 14 -15.70 32.51 8.70
N ARG A 15 -14.51 32.28 9.28
CA ARG A 15 -13.31 33.12 9.07
C ARG A 15 -12.26 32.52 8.13
N ALA A 16 -12.36 31.25 7.78
CA ALA A 16 -11.46 30.59 6.82
C ALA A 16 -11.73 30.96 5.34
N SER A 17 -12.75 31.77 5.04
CA SER A 17 -13.08 32.19 3.67
C SER A 17 -12.39 33.50 3.22
N ALA A 18 -11.61 34.17 4.08
CA ALA A 18 -11.11 35.53 3.83
C ALA A 18 -9.58 35.68 3.66
N GLY A 19 -8.78 34.61 3.73
CA GLY A 19 -7.32 34.68 3.61
C GLY A 19 -6.79 33.82 2.46
N GLY A 20 -6.26 34.46 1.40
CA GLY A 20 -5.73 33.79 0.22
C GLY A 20 -4.48 32.95 0.51
N GLY A 21 -4.53 31.68 0.13
CA GLY A 21 -3.40 30.74 0.18
C GLY A 21 -3.90 29.29 0.12
N ARG A 22 -4.32 28.82 -1.05
CA ARG A 22 -4.95 27.49 -1.21
C ARG A 22 -3.92 26.39 -1.47
N LEU A 23 -3.72 25.50 -0.50
CA LEU A 23 -3.43 24.08 -0.75
C LEU A 23 -4.77 23.33 -0.73
N LYS A 24 -5.24 22.90 -1.90
CA LYS A 24 -6.49 22.14 -2.07
C LYS A 24 -6.19 20.64 -2.11
N THR A 25 -6.94 19.85 -1.35
CA THR A 25 -7.10 18.39 -1.51
C THR A 25 -8.33 18.06 -2.38
N ILE A 26 -8.42 16.79 -2.80
CA ILE A 26 -8.96 16.32 -4.10
C ILE A 26 -10.48 16.34 -4.25
N ASP A 27 -11.24 16.42 -3.16
CA ASP A 27 -12.71 16.57 -3.16
C ASP A 27 -13.16 17.94 -2.62
N GLY A 28 -12.22 18.81 -2.25
CA GLY A 28 -12.52 20.06 -1.54
C GLY A 28 -12.83 19.89 -0.04
N SER A 29 -12.72 18.68 0.51
CA SER A 29 -12.82 18.46 1.96
C SER A 29 -11.50 18.81 2.65
N HIS A 30 -11.64 19.63 3.68
CA HIS A 30 -10.54 20.13 4.51
C HIS A 30 -9.84 18.94 5.22
N PRO A 31 -8.53 18.96 5.46
CA PRO A 31 -7.81 17.89 6.19
C PRO A 31 -8.46 17.47 7.53
N LEU A 32 -9.17 18.41 8.17
CA LEU A 32 -9.96 18.16 9.38
C LEU A 32 -11.18 17.26 9.15
N ILE A 33 -11.85 17.35 8.00
CA ILE A 33 -13.01 16.51 7.65
C ILE A 33 -12.56 15.07 7.47
N LEU A 34 -11.45 14.85 6.78
CA LEU A 34 -10.85 13.54 6.60
C LEU A 34 -10.46 12.91 7.95
N ALA A 35 -9.82 13.69 8.83
CA ALA A 35 -9.47 13.24 10.17
C ALA A 35 -10.70 12.86 11.02
N ILE A 36 -11.78 13.64 10.95
CA ILE A 36 -13.05 13.34 11.64
C ILE A 36 -13.69 12.06 11.07
N HIS A 37 -13.67 11.88 9.75
CA HIS A 37 -14.21 10.68 9.10
C HIS A 37 -13.43 9.43 9.52
N MET A 38 -12.10 9.49 9.49
CA MET A 38 -11.24 8.40 9.97
C MET A 38 -11.45 8.08 11.46
N ALA A 39 -11.64 9.10 12.31
CA ALA A 39 -11.85 8.92 13.75
C ALA A 39 -13.15 8.18 14.10
N ARG A 40 -14.13 8.16 13.18
CA ARG A 40 -15.41 7.47 13.37
C ARG A 40 -15.42 6.04 12.83
N GLN A 41 -14.35 5.63 12.15
CA GLN A 41 -14.25 4.30 11.57
C GLN A 41 -13.54 3.34 12.52
N GLU A 42 -14.05 2.12 12.55
CA GLU A 42 -13.54 1.06 13.40
C GLU A 42 -13.15 -0.14 12.55
N VAL A 43 -12.06 -0.79 12.95
CA VAL A 43 -11.69 -2.11 12.48
C VAL A 43 -12.69 -3.11 13.03
N ARG A 44 -13.26 -3.92 12.13
CA ARG A 44 -14.33 -4.90 12.41
C ARG A 44 -13.84 -6.34 12.49
N LEU A 45 -12.53 -6.55 12.41
CA LEU A 45 -11.91 -7.87 12.50
C LEU A 45 -11.95 -8.41 13.94
N GLY A 46 -12.05 -9.74 14.07
CA GLY A 46 -12.17 -10.44 15.35
C GLY A 46 -10.90 -11.17 15.79
N SER A 47 -10.02 -11.52 14.84
CA SER A 47 -8.82 -12.31 15.11
C SER A 47 -7.64 -11.95 14.20
N PRO A 48 -6.40 -12.32 14.59
CA PRO A 48 -5.24 -12.25 13.69
C PRO A 48 -5.41 -13.03 12.38
N ALA A 49 -6.16 -14.14 12.40
CA ALA A 49 -6.47 -14.91 11.20
C ALA A 49 -7.34 -14.11 10.22
N ASP A 50 -8.30 -13.33 10.72
CA ASP A 50 -9.13 -12.46 9.88
C ASP A 50 -8.28 -11.38 9.19
N ALA A 51 -7.28 -10.82 9.89
CA ALA A 51 -6.35 -9.86 9.33
C ALA A 51 -5.52 -10.49 8.19
N GLY A 52 -4.98 -11.69 8.41
CA GLY A 52 -4.27 -12.42 7.35
C GLY A 52 -5.16 -12.75 6.15
N ALA A 53 -6.40 -13.20 6.39
CA ALA A 53 -7.38 -13.46 5.33
C ALA A 53 -7.72 -12.18 4.53
N CYS A 54 -7.85 -11.03 5.20
CA CYS A 54 -8.05 -9.75 4.52
C CYS A 54 -6.84 -9.33 3.67
N CYS A 55 -5.59 -9.59 4.09
CA CYS A 55 -4.41 -9.33 3.27
C CYS A 55 -4.40 -10.18 1.99
N THR A 56 -4.71 -11.48 2.13
CA THR A 56 -4.83 -12.40 0.99
C THR A 56 -5.94 -11.96 0.05
N LEU A 57 -7.14 -11.69 0.58
CA LEU A 57 -8.29 -11.25 -0.21
C LEU A 57 -8.03 -9.91 -0.90
N ALA A 58 -7.42 -8.93 -0.21
CA ALA A 58 -7.05 -7.64 -0.79
C ALA A 58 -6.12 -7.81 -2.00
N SER A 59 -5.14 -8.71 -1.90
CA SER A 59 -4.23 -9.00 -3.00
C SER A 59 -4.93 -9.68 -4.18
N LEU A 60 -5.84 -10.63 -3.91
CA LEU A 60 -6.63 -11.30 -4.96
C LEU A 60 -7.58 -10.34 -5.67
N LEU A 61 -8.18 -9.42 -4.92
CA LEU A 61 -9.10 -8.40 -5.44
C LEU A 61 -8.35 -7.35 -6.27
N GLU A 62 -7.19 -6.90 -5.81
CA GLU A 62 -6.33 -5.99 -6.57
C GLU A 62 -5.95 -6.61 -7.91
N VAL A 63 -5.40 -7.83 -7.92
CA VAL A 63 -4.96 -8.48 -9.17
C VAL A 63 -6.15 -8.89 -10.05
N SER A 64 -7.34 -9.05 -9.49
CA SER A 64 -8.57 -9.31 -10.24
C SER A 64 -9.10 -8.10 -11.01
N ALA A 65 -8.87 -6.88 -10.53
CA ALA A 65 -9.50 -5.68 -11.07
C ALA A 65 -9.01 -5.36 -12.48
N SER A 66 -9.92 -4.99 -13.38
CA SER A 66 -9.61 -4.79 -14.79
C SER A 66 -10.50 -3.73 -15.45
N PRO A 67 -9.97 -2.95 -16.42
CA PRO A 67 -8.57 -2.92 -16.87
C PRO A 67 -7.70 -2.07 -15.94
N LYS A 68 -6.46 -2.50 -15.70
CA LYS A 68 -5.45 -1.76 -14.92
C LYS A 68 -4.26 -1.45 -15.83
N PRO A 69 -4.19 -0.25 -16.41
CA PRO A 69 -3.24 0.06 -17.47
C PRO A 69 -1.81 -0.41 -17.26
N GLY A 70 -1.34 -1.32 -18.12
CA GLY A 70 0.05 -1.82 -18.14
C GLY A 70 0.42 -2.79 -17.02
N ASN A 71 -0.50 -3.07 -16.10
CA ASN A 71 -0.30 -4.00 -14.99
C ASN A 71 -0.96 -5.36 -15.30
N VAL A 72 -0.58 -6.39 -14.55
CA VAL A 72 -1.22 -7.71 -14.65
C VAL A 72 -2.59 -7.65 -13.98
N HIS A 73 -3.59 -8.18 -14.68
CA HIS A 73 -4.94 -8.35 -14.21
C HIS A 73 -5.60 -9.60 -14.82
N ARG A 74 -6.85 -9.89 -14.41
CA ARG A 74 -7.63 -11.07 -14.82
C ARG A 74 -7.63 -11.37 -16.34
N PHE A 75 -7.70 -10.34 -17.17
CA PHE A 75 -7.74 -10.47 -18.64
C PHE A 75 -6.40 -10.13 -19.34
N SER A 76 -5.30 -10.01 -18.60
CA SER A 76 -4.00 -9.68 -19.18
C SER A 76 -3.44 -10.88 -19.94
N ASP A 77 -2.80 -10.61 -21.09
CA ASP A 77 -2.08 -11.63 -21.86
C ASP A 77 -0.69 -11.88 -21.24
N PRO A 78 -0.37 -13.11 -20.81
CA PRO A 78 0.95 -13.43 -20.26
C PRO A 78 2.11 -13.11 -21.22
N ALA A 79 1.89 -13.14 -22.54
CA ALA A 79 2.91 -12.81 -23.53
C ALA A 79 3.32 -11.33 -23.49
N GLN A 80 2.46 -10.46 -22.95
CA GLN A 80 2.72 -9.02 -22.80
C GLN A 80 3.53 -8.75 -21.53
N HIS A 81 3.25 -9.43 -20.42
CA HIS A 81 3.87 -9.09 -19.12
C HIS A 81 5.01 -10.03 -18.72
N GLY A 82 5.16 -11.17 -19.40
CA GLY A 82 6.05 -12.27 -18.97
C GLY A 82 5.58 -12.94 -17.67
N LYS A 83 4.33 -12.70 -17.28
CA LYS A 83 3.70 -13.06 -16.01
C LYS A 83 2.21 -13.30 -16.25
N SER A 84 1.63 -14.30 -15.58
CA SER A 84 0.20 -14.61 -15.71
C SER A 84 -0.59 -14.31 -14.44
N TYR A 85 -1.89 -14.11 -14.59
CA TYR A 85 -2.83 -13.92 -13.48
C TYR A 85 -2.83 -15.10 -12.49
N GLU A 86 -2.67 -16.33 -12.98
CA GLU A 86 -2.59 -17.56 -12.17
C GLU A 86 -1.32 -17.61 -11.33
N GLN A 87 -0.19 -17.15 -11.87
CA GLN A 87 1.06 -17.07 -11.10
C GLN A 87 0.91 -16.10 -9.92
N PHE A 88 0.22 -14.98 -10.12
CA PHE A 88 -0.12 -14.05 -9.02
C PHE A 88 -1.01 -14.73 -7.98
N GLN A 89 -2.06 -15.44 -8.38
CA GLN A 89 -2.92 -16.16 -7.44
C GLN A 89 -2.15 -17.20 -6.63
N ALA A 90 -1.29 -18.00 -7.28
CA ALA A 90 -0.45 -19.00 -6.62
C ALA A 90 0.48 -18.34 -5.58
N ALA A 91 1.14 -17.24 -5.95
CA ALA A 91 1.96 -16.46 -5.03
C ALA A 91 1.16 -15.90 -3.84
N ILE A 92 -0.03 -15.33 -4.07
CA ILE A 92 -0.87 -14.74 -3.02
C ILE A 92 -1.27 -15.80 -1.98
N VAL A 93 -1.67 -16.98 -2.42
CA VAL A 93 -2.02 -18.09 -1.52
C VAL A 93 -0.79 -18.56 -0.73
N ALA A 94 0.37 -18.67 -1.38
CA ALA A 94 1.61 -19.08 -0.71
C ALA A 94 2.09 -18.07 0.35
N MET A 95 1.86 -16.78 0.16
CA MET A 95 2.20 -15.73 1.13
C MET A 95 1.25 -15.68 2.35
N ALA A 96 0.04 -16.24 2.23
CA ALA A 96 -1.02 -16.08 3.24
C ALA A 96 -0.62 -16.42 4.69
N PRO A 97 0.13 -17.52 4.96
CA PRO A 97 0.55 -17.85 6.32
C PRO A 97 1.38 -16.76 6.99
N TYR A 98 2.17 -16.00 6.22
CA TYR A 98 3.04 -14.96 6.75
C TYR A 98 2.29 -13.69 7.13
N PHE A 99 1.14 -13.40 6.50
CA PHE A 99 0.25 -12.34 6.96
C PHE A 99 -0.40 -12.70 8.31
N VAL A 100 -0.82 -13.96 8.48
CA VAL A 100 -1.36 -14.47 9.76
C VAL A 100 -0.27 -14.47 10.84
N GLN A 101 0.94 -14.91 10.51
CA GLN A 101 2.10 -14.86 11.40
C GLN A 101 2.35 -13.43 11.88
N SER A 102 2.37 -12.46 10.96
CA SER A 102 2.63 -11.06 11.28
C SER A 102 1.53 -10.46 12.18
N ALA A 103 0.26 -10.71 11.88
CA ALA A 103 -0.85 -10.30 12.74
C ALA A 103 -0.79 -10.96 14.13
N SER A 104 -0.43 -12.25 14.18
CA SER A 104 -0.31 -12.98 15.45
C SER A 104 0.81 -12.41 16.33
N ALA A 105 1.95 -12.06 15.71
CA ALA A 105 3.07 -11.43 16.42
C ALA A 105 2.65 -10.08 17.02
N GLY A 106 2.01 -9.20 16.23
CA GLY A 106 1.50 -7.92 16.73
C GLY A 106 0.53 -8.07 17.90
N HIS A 107 -0.41 -9.02 17.80
CA HIS A 107 -1.33 -9.33 18.89
C HIS A 107 -0.61 -9.80 20.16
N GLN A 108 0.36 -10.71 20.02
CA GLN A 108 1.13 -11.22 21.15
C GLN A 108 1.96 -10.14 21.85
N CYS A 109 2.53 -9.18 21.11
CA CYS A 109 3.28 -8.08 21.72
C CYS A 109 2.43 -7.26 22.70
N VAL A 110 1.16 -7.02 22.36
CA VAL A 110 0.23 -6.23 23.20
C VAL A 110 -0.40 -7.11 24.28
N ALA A 111 -0.97 -8.26 23.91
CA ALA A 111 -1.63 -9.16 24.86
C ALA A 111 -0.67 -9.77 25.89
N GLY A 112 0.59 -9.99 25.51
CA GLY A 112 1.66 -10.51 26.37
C GLY A 112 2.42 -9.44 27.17
N GLY A 113 2.09 -8.15 27.00
CA GLY A 113 2.68 -7.04 27.76
C GLY A 113 4.12 -6.66 27.38
N GLN A 114 4.70 -7.22 26.31
CA GLN A 114 6.05 -6.87 25.84
C GLN A 114 6.11 -5.48 25.18
N GLY A 115 5.00 -5.06 24.55
CA GLY A 115 4.93 -3.85 23.75
C GLY A 115 5.52 -4.04 22.34
N ILE A 116 5.04 -3.24 21.39
CA ILE A 116 5.40 -3.32 19.97
C ILE A 116 6.89 -3.03 19.76
N GLU A 117 7.38 -1.95 20.36
CA GLU A 117 8.74 -1.42 20.14
C GLU A 117 9.84 -2.42 20.50
N LYS A 118 9.59 -3.30 21.48
CA LYS A 118 10.57 -4.27 21.97
C LYS A 118 10.33 -5.70 21.50
N GLY A 119 9.07 -6.06 21.21
CA GLY A 119 8.68 -7.44 20.95
C GLY A 119 8.39 -7.77 19.49
N LEU A 120 8.19 -6.76 18.63
CA LEU A 120 7.74 -7.01 17.26
C LEU A 120 8.90 -7.13 16.29
N HIS A 121 8.95 -8.26 15.59
CA HIS A 121 9.90 -8.55 14.53
C HIS A 121 9.15 -8.86 13.23
N LEU A 122 9.36 -8.04 12.19
CA LEU A 122 8.70 -8.18 10.89
C LEU A 122 9.56 -8.95 9.87
N GLY A 123 10.87 -8.96 10.04
CA GLY A 123 11.85 -9.56 9.14
C GLY A 123 11.52 -11.01 8.78
N PRO A 124 11.21 -11.90 9.75
CA PRO A 124 10.84 -13.28 9.46
C PRO A 124 9.61 -13.42 8.55
N ALA A 125 8.57 -12.62 8.78
CA ALA A 125 7.35 -12.64 7.97
C ALA A 125 7.59 -12.08 6.57
N ILE A 126 8.36 -10.99 6.45
CA ILE A 126 8.73 -10.40 5.16
C ILE A 126 9.56 -11.38 4.32
N LYS A 127 10.64 -11.95 4.90
CA LYS A 127 11.49 -12.92 4.22
C LYS A 127 10.71 -14.15 3.78
N GLY A 128 9.94 -14.73 4.70
CA GLY A 128 9.16 -15.92 4.44
C GLY A 128 8.10 -15.72 3.35
N ALA A 129 7.39 -14.58 3.36
CA ALA A 129 6.44 -14.24 2.30
C ALA A 129 7.13 -14.12 0.93
N CYS A 130 8.28 -13.45 0.87
CA CYS A 130 9.09 -13.33 -0.34
C CYS A 130 9.54 -14.69 -0.88
N GLU A 131 10.07 -15.57 -0.02
CA GLU A 131 10.52 -16.92 -0.39
C GLU A 131 9.36 -17.79 -0.86
N ALA A 132 8.21 -17.75 -0.16
CA ALA A 132 7.03 -18.52 -0.53
C ALA A 132 6.42 -18.05 -1.87
N MET A 133 6.36 -16.74 -2.12
CA MET A 133 5.96 -16.18 -3.40
C MET A 133 6.81 -16.71 -4.55
N VAL A 134 8.13 -16.75 -4.38
CA VAL A 134 9.05 -17.20 -5.43
C VAL A 134 9.03 -18.71 -5.58
N ALA A 135 8.86 -19.46 -4.50
CA ALA A 135 8.79 -20.92 -4.56
C ALA A 135 7.51 -21.44 -5.25
N ALA A 136 6.41 -20.70 -5.18
CA ALA A 136 5.11 -21.12 -5.71
C ALA A 136 4.97 -20.95 -7.24
N GLN A 137 5.86 -20.19 -7.90
CA GLN A 137 5.73 -19.85 -9.32
C GLN A 137 7.06 -19.42 -9.95
N ALA A 138 7.18 -19.50 -11.28
CA ALA A 138 8.46 -19.36 -11.99
C ALA A 138 8.81 -17.95 -12.51
N ALA A 139 8.02 -16.93 -12.21
CA ALA A 139 8.15 -15.56 -12.74
C ALA A 139 8.82 -14.56 -11.76
N GLY A 140 9.44 -15.04 -10.67
CA GLY A 140 10.24 -14.24 -9.75
C GLY A 140 9.39 -13.26 -8.92
N ASN A 141 9.85 -12.01 -8.77
CA ASN A 141 9.10 -10.98 -8.04
C ASN A 141 7.77 -10.66 -8.72
N LEU A 142 6.64 -10.98 -8.07
CA LEU A 142 5.30 -10.55 -8.48
C LEU A 142 4.75 -9.44 -7.58
N LEU A 143 4.91 -9.58 -6.27
CA LEU A 143 4.10 -8.92 -5.24
C LEU A 143 4.95 -8.46 -4.03
N LEU A 144 6.23 -8.18 -4.22
CA LEU A 144 7.09 -7.66 -3.14
C LEU A 144 6.47 -6.41 -2.47
N GLY A 145 5.86 -5.51 -3.25
CA GLY A 145 5.21 -4.33 -2.66
C GLY A 145 3.98 -4.67 -1.80
N HIS A 146 3.18 -5.68 -2.18
CA HIS A 146 2.13 -6.22 -1.31
C HIS A 146 2.71 -6.73 0.01
N VAL A 147 3.82 -7.48 -0.03
CA VAL A 147 4.48 -7.95 1.19
C VAL A 147 4.87 -6.76 2.08
N LEU A 148 5.56 -5.77 1.50
CA LEU A 148 6.08 -4.63 2.25
C LEU A 148 4.99 -3.69 2.79
N LEU A 149 3.81 -3.65 2.19
CA LEU A 149 2.69 -2.85 2.68
C LEU A 149 1.76 -3.64 3.61
N LEU A 150 1.45 -4.90 3.29
CA LEU A 150 0.43 -5.67 4.00
C LEU A 150 0.98 -6.36 5.26
N VAL A 151 2.26 -6.76 5.32
CA VAL A 151 2.86 -7.32 6.54
C VAL A 151 2.78 -6.33 7.72
N PRO A 152 3.30 -5.09 7.63
CA PRO A 152 3.18 -4.15 8.74
C PRO A 152 1.73 -3.78 9.08
N LEU A 153 0.82 -3.70 8.09
CA LEU A 153 -0.60 -3.48 8.34
C LEU A 153 -1.26 -4.66 9.08
N ALA A 154 -0.88 -5.89 8.76
CA ALA A 154 -1.35 -7.09 9.45
C ALA A 154 -0.86 -7.10 10.91
N ALA A 155 0.43 -6.84 11.15
CA ALA A 155 0.98 -6.71 12.50
C ALA A 155 0.28 -5.62 13.31
N ALA A 156 0.10 -4.43 12.72
CA ALA A 156 -0.58 -3.32 13.39
C ALA A 156 -2.02 -3.66 13.75
N THR A 157 -2.74 -4.34 12.86
CA THR A 157 -4.10 -4.80 13.13
C THR A 157 -4.13 -5.86 14.23
N GLY A 158 -3.20 -6.80 14.22
CA GLY A 158 -3.03 -7.76 15.32
C GLY A 158 -2.82 -7.07 16.67
N ALA A 159 -1.92 -6.09 16.72
CA ALA A 159 -1.66 -5.30 17.93
C ALA A 159 -2.90 -4.51 18.38
N LEU A 160 -3.64 -3.91 17.44
CA LEU A 160 -4.92 -3.23 17.72
C LEU A 160 -5.94 -4.19 18.36
N LEU A 161 -6.04 -5.43 17.88
CA LEU A 161 -6.95 -6.44 18.42
C LEU A 161 -6.61 -6.85 19.86
N GLY A 162 -5.34 -6.77 20.26
CA GLY A 162 -4.91 -6.97 21.65
C GLY A 162 -5.12 -5.74 22.54
N GLY A 163 -5.48 -4.58 21.96
CA GLY A 163 -5.69 -3.32 22.65
C GLY A 163 -7.14 -3.04 23.03
N THR A 164 -7.41 -1.82 23.48
CA THR A 164 -8.75 -1.38 23.95
C THR A 164 -9.55 -0.61 22.89
N SER A 165 -8.87 0.14 22.04
CA SER A 165 -9.48 0.90 20.94
C SER A 165 -9.39 0.11 19.64
N LYS A 166 -10.45 0.21 18.82
CA LYS A 166 -10.49 -0.37 17.47
C LYS A 166 -10.57 0.68 16.37
N SER A 167 -10.31 1.95 16.67
CA SER A 167 -10.45 3.02 15.68
C SER A 167 -9.36 2.95 14.59
N VAL A 168 -9.68 3.41 13.38
CA VAL A 168 -8.71 3.52 12.28
C VAL A 168 -7.58 4.52 12.61
N VAL A 169 -7.88 5.54 13.42
CA VAL A 169 -6.86 6.49 13.91
C VAL A 169 -5.85 5.79 14.81
N GLU A 170 -6.31 4.95 15.75
CA GLU A 170 -5.42 4.16 16.59
C GLU A 170 -4.62 3.17 15.75
N LEU A 171 -5.24 2.52 14.77
CA LEU A 171 -4.54 1.63 13.84
C LEU A 171 -3.36 2.35 13.17
N ARG A 172 -3.55 3.58 12.66
CA ARG A 172 -2.46 4.33 12.04
C ARG A 172 -1.36 4.71 13.04
N SER A 173 -1.72 5.05 14.28
CA SER A 173 -0.72 5.31 15.33
C SER A 173 0.10 4.04 15.65
N ILE A 174 -0.56 2.89 15.68
CA ILE A 174 0.11 1.59 15.84
C ILE A 174 1.01 1.29 14.64
N VAL A 175 0.58 1.58 13.41
CA VAL A 175 1.43 1.43 12.21
C VAL A 175 2.73 2.23 12.33
N ASP A 176 2.70 3.47 12.84
CA ASP A 176 3.94 4.25 13.08
C ASP A 176 4.88 3.57 14.07
N LYS A 177 4.35 2.92 15.12
CA LYS A 177 5.16 2.14 16.06
C LYS A 177 5.71 0.87 15.39
N VAL A 178 4.89 0.18 14.61
CA VAL A 178 5.26 -1.06 13.90
C VAL A 178 6.39 -0.83 12.90
N THR A 179 6.34 0.26 12.12
CA THR A 179 7.40 0.56 11.12
C THR A 179 8.71 1.04 11.75
N ARG A 180 8.72 1.34 13.06
CA ARG A 180 9.91 1.70 13.85
C ARG A 180 10.43 0.54 14.69
N ALA A 181 9.64 -0.52 14.87
CA ALA A 181 10.01 -1.68 15.64
C ALA A 181 10.98 -2.60 14.87
N GLY A 182 11.50 -3.60 15.56
CA GLY A 182 12.49 -4.54 15.04
C GLY A 182 13.92 -4.05 15.25
N ASP A 183 14.86 -4.92 14.89
CA ASP A 183 16.29 -4.67 15.03
C ASP A 183 17.03 -4.87 13.70
N THR A 184 18.36 -4.80 13.74
CA THR A 184 19.18 -5.01 12.54
C THR A 184 19.02 -6.41 11.94
N GLY A 185 18.70 -7.41 12.76
CA GLY A 185 18.36 -8.75 12.29
C GLY A 185 17.11 -8.76 11.41
N ASP A 186 16.08 -7.99 11.79
CA ASP A 186 14.90 -7.80 10.95
C ASP A 186 15.24 -7.18 9.59
N VAL A 187 16.09 -6.15 9.58
CA VAL A 187 16.51 -5.46 8.35
C VAL A 187 17.30 -6.42 7.45
N ILE A 188 18.16 -7.26 8.02
CA ILE A 188 18.89 -8.29 7.27
C ILE A 188 17.92 -9.29 6.64
N LEU A 189 16.95 -9.80 7.38
CA LEU A 189 15.95 -10.74 6.86
C LEU A 189 15.11 -10.07 5.74
N PHE A 190 14.76 -8.80 5.91
CA PHE A 190 14.11 -8.01 4.86
C PHE A 190 14.96 -7.92 3.58
N TYR A 191 16.26 -7.64 3.71
CA TYR A 191 17.20 -7.58 2.57
C TYR A 191 17.34 -8.95 1.89
N GLU A 192 17.42 -10.03 2.67
CA GLU A 192 17.40 -11.39 2.14
C GLU A 192 16.11 -11.69 1.38
N GLY A 193 14.96 -11.27 1.89
CA GLY A 193 13.67 -11.38 1.21
C GLY A 193 13.63 -10.61 -0.11
N ILE A 194 14.14 -9.36 -0.13
CA ILE A 194 14.29 -8.58 -1.38
C ILE A 194 15.16 -9.34 -2.38
N ARG A 195 16.31 -9.86 -1.95
CA ARG A 195 17.23 -10.60 -2.82
C ARG A 195 16.60 -11.88 -3.37
N ALA A 196 15.83 -12.61 -2.57
CA ALA A 196 15.09 -13.79 -3.01
C ALA A 196 14.10 -13.44 -4.13
N CYS A 197 13.47 -12.27 -4.07
CA CYS A 197 12.56 -11.78 -5.11
C CYS A 197 13.28 -11.33 -6.39
N ASN A 198 14.54 -10.89 -6.28
CA ASN A 198 15.33 -10.28 -7.37
C ASN A 198 14.55 -9.18 -8.14
N PRO A 199 14.08 -8.11 -7.48
CA PRO A 199 13.28 -7.09 -8.14
C PRO A 199 14.12 -6.28 -9.14
N GLY A 200 13.54 -6.00 -10.32
CA GLY A 200 14.22 -5.21 -11.35
C GLY A 200 14.38 -3.73 -10.98
N GLY A 201 15.46 -3.09 -11.42
CA GLY A 201 15.67 -1.64 -11.28
C GLY A 201 16.01 -1.20 -9.85
N LEU A 202 16.74 -2.00 -9.07
CA LEU A 202 17.25 -1.57 -7.76
C LEU A 202 18.38 -0.53 -7.87
N GLY A 203 19.15 -0.56 -8.97
CA GLY A 203 20.36 0.27 -9.09
C GLY A 203 21.40 -0.08 -8.02
N THR A 204 22.35 0.82 -7.82
CA THR A 204 23.34 0.78 -6.73
C THR A 204 23.23 2.05 -5.91
N VAL A 205 23.42 1.95 -4.59
CA VAL A 205 23.37 3.10 -3.66
C VAL A 205 24.58 3.08 -2.74
N ASP A 206 24.99 4.25 -2.23
CA ASP A 206 26.22 4.35 -1.43
C ASP A 206 26.09 3.72 -0.04
N LYS A 207 24.88 3.66 0.51
CA LYS A 207 24.60 3.08 1.83
C LYS A 207 23.42 2.13 1.78
N PHE A 208 23.54 1.05 2.54
CA PHE A 208 22.56 -0.03 2.66
C PHE A 208 22.12 -0.57 1.29
N ASP A 209 23.08 -0.79 0.40
CA ASP A 209 22.83 -1.38 -0.90
C ASP A 209 22.47 -2.86 -0.75
N VAL A 210 21.22 -3.21 -1.07
CA VAL A 210 20.71 -4.59 -1.00
C VAL A 210 21.41 -5.53 -1.99
N THR A 211 22.06 -4.99 -3.03
CA THR A 211 22.82 -5.76 -4.02
C THR A 211 24.27 -5.98 -3.58
N SER A 212 24.75 -5.23 -2.58
CA SER A 212 26.11 -5.38 -2.06
C SER A 212 26.30 -6.77 -1.44
N PRO A 213 27.39 -7.49 -1.74
CA PRO A 213 27.69 -8.74 -1.06
C PRO A 213 27.99 -8.53 0.43
N ARG A 214 28.31 -7.29 0.84
CA ARG A 214 28.67 -6.91 2.21
C ARG A 214 27.55 -6.18 2.98
N PHE A 215 26.31 -6.26 2.48
CA PHE A 215 25.19 -5.54 3.08
C PHE A 215 24.99 -5.94 4.56
N LYS A 216 25.24 -7.20 4.93
CA LYS A 216 25.08 -7.68 6.31
C LYS A 216 26.04 -7.00 7.26
N GLU A 217 27.32 -6.92 6.90
CA GLU A 217 28.34 -6.27 7.72
C GLU A 217 28.05 -4.77 7.87
N GLU A 218 27.61 -4.12 6.79
CA GLU A 218 27.26 -2.69 6.81
C GLU A 218 26.05 -2.42 7.72
N LEU A 219 24.98 -3.22 7.60
CA LEU A 219 23.79 -3.09 8.44
C LEU A 219 24.13 -3.34 9.92
N HIS A 220 24.93 -4.36 10.23
CA HIS A 220 25.39 -4.63 11.59
C HIS A 220 26.23 -3.49 12.18
N ALA A 221 27.21 -2.99 11.42
CA ALA A 221 28.10 -1.93 11.88
C ALA A 221 27.38 -0.61 12.15
N SER A 222 26.25 -0.38 11.47
CA SER A 222 25.45 0.85 11.59
C SER A 222 24.26 0.73 12.55
N HIS A 223 24.01 -0.47 13.11
CA HIS A 223 22.79 -0.76 13.86
C HIS A 223 21.51 -0.37 13.11
N ALA A 224 21.49 -0.64 11.80
CA ALA A 224 20.43 -0.18 10.91
C ALA A 224 19.04 -0.66 11.36
N THR A 225 18.06 0.23 11.23
CA THR A 225 16.62 -0.03 11.43
C THR A 225 15.86 -0.01 10.10
N PHE A 226 14.60 -0.43 10.10
CA PHE A 226 13.74 -0.25 8.94
C PHE A 226 13.63 1.22 8.52
N GLN A 227 13.55 2.14 9.49
CA GLN A 227 13.48 3.57 9.19
C GLN A 227 14.72 4.07 8.44
N ASP A 228 15.91 3.56 8.79
CA ASP A 228 17.15 3.90 8.10
C ASP A 228 17.14 3.37 6.66
N ALA A 229 16.78 2.10 6.48
CA ALA A 229 16.72 1.45 5.17
C ALA A 229 15.72 2.13 4.22
N PHE A 230 14.50 2.40 4.68
CA PHE A 230 13.47 3.06 3.86
C PHE A 230 13.72 4.56 3.70
N SER A 231 14.45 5.22 4.60
CA SER A 231 14.72 6.67 4.47
C SER A 231 15.61 7.03 3.30
N ILE A 232 16.41 6.08 2.77
CA ILE A 232 17.33 6.33 1.64
C ILE A 232 16.57 6.84 0.42
N ASN A 233 15.42 6.22 0.09
CA ASN A 233 14.68 6.48 -1.14
C ASN A 233 13.28 7.06 -0.88
N LYS A 234 12.99 7.57 0.32
CA LYS A 234 11.62 7.99 0.69
C LYS A 234 11.03 9.13 -0.15
N LYS A 235 11.85 9.92 -0.85
CA LYS A 235 11.35 10.97 -1.76
C LYS A 235 11.04 10.38 -3.14
N GLU A 236 11.64 9.23 -3.44
CA GLU A 236 11.67 8.65 -4.76
C GLU A 236 10.81 7.41 -4.94
N ASP A 237 10.63 6.67 -3.85
CA ASP A 237 9.94 5.41 -3.79
C ASP A 237 8.72 5.51 -2.87
N SER A 238 7.55 5.17 -3.41
CA SER A 238 6.30 5.39 -2.68
C SER A 238 6.11 4.40 -1.52
N ILE A 239 6.64 3.18 -1.60
CA ILE A 239 6.61 2.22 -0.48
C ILE A 239 7.51 2.75 0.65
N SER A 240 8.71 3.22 0.30
CA SER A 240 9.62 3.85 1.25
C SER A 240 9.01 5.09 1.92
N HIS A 241 8.23 5.87 1.18
CA HIS A 241 7.42 6.94 1.74
C HIS A 241 6.38 6.43 2.74
N GLU A 242 5.61 5.38 2.42
CA GLU A 242 4.62 4.81 3.37
C GLU A 242 5.28 4.35 4.68
N TRP A 243 6.42 3.65 4.61
CA TRP A 243 7.14 3.17 5.80
C TRP A 243 7.64 4.31 6.71
N THR A 244 8.03 5.44 6.10
CA THR A 244 8.59 6.59 6.84
C THR A 244 7.56 7.66 7.21
N SER A 245 6.31 7.53 6.76
CA SER A 245 5.20 8.48 6.97
C SER A 245 3.99 7.87 7.70
N ALA A 246 4.15 6.67 8.27
CA ALA A 246 3.07 5.91 8.88
C ALA A 246 1.89 5.72 7.90
N PHE A 247 2.22 5.25 6.70
CA PHE A 247 1.29 4.88 5.64
C PHE A 247 0.37 6.03 5.21
N GLU A 248 0.96 7.23 5.04
CA GLU A 248 0.20 8.45 4.78
C GLU A 248 -0.73 8.33 3.57
N THR A 249 -0.25 7.86 2.44
CA THR A 249 -1.05 7.76 1.20
C THR A 249 -2.18 6.76 1.38
N THR A 250 -1.89 5.61 2.00
CA THR A 250 -2.88 4.55 2.23
C THR A 250 -4.02 5.07 3.10
N PHE A 251 -3.71 5.67 4.25
CA PHE A 251 -4.71 6.11 5.22
C PHE A 251 -5.42 7.41 4.85
N THR A 252 -4.74 8.34 4.18
CA THR A 252 -5.31 9.67 3.89
C THR A 252 -5.92 9.79 2.51
N TRP A 253 -5.62 8.85 1.60
CA TRP A 253 -6.10 8.96 0.23
C TRP A 253 -6.67 7.64 -0.31
N THR A 254 -5.88 6.57 -0.37
CA THR A 254 -6.30 5.34 -1.07
C THR A 254 -7.53 4.71 -0.43
N PHE A 255 -7.47 4.47 0.89
CA PHE A 255 -8.57 3.88 1.63
C PHE A 255 -9.83 4.77 1.64
N PRO A 256 -9.76 6.06 2.02
CA PRO A 256 -10.92 6.95 1.97
C PRO A 256 -11.55 7.03 0.57
N ARG A 257 -10.74 7.02 -0.50
CA ARG A 257 -11.26 7.11 -1.86
C ARG A 257 -11.98 5.83 -2.29
N LEU A 258 -11.39 4.66 -2.04
CA LEU A 258 -12.05 3.37 -2.28
C LEU A 258 -13.37 3.28 -1.52
N GLN A 259 -13.37 3.73 -0.27
CA GLN A 259 -14.57 3.75 0.56
C GLN A 259 -15.66 4.68 0.01
N SER A 260 -15.32 5.90 -0.44
CA SER A 260 -16.32 6.81 -1.03
C SER A 260 -16.91 6.21 -2.30
N LEU A 261 -16.09 5.64 -3.18
CA LEU A 261 -16.55 5.02 -4.43
C LEU A 261 -17.56 3.90 -4.19
N VAL A 262 -17.28 2.98 -3.26
CA VAL A 262 -18.23 1.89 -2.96
C VAL A 262 -19.49 2.39 -2.24
N GLN A 263 -19.38 3.44 -1.43
CA GLN A 263 -20.55 4.09 -0.79
C GLN A 263 -21.42 4.85 -1.79
N GLU A 264 -20.83 5.36 -2.88
CA GLU A 264 -21.52 5.96 -4.02
C GLU A 264 -22.20 4.91 -4.93
N GLY A 265 -22.08 3.62 -4.60
CA GLY A 265 -22.69 2.52 -5.36
C GLY A 265 -21.90 2.11 -6.60
N VAL A 266 -20.65 2.57 -6.74
CA VAL A 266 -19.75 2.11 -7.80
C VAL A 266 -19.44 0.64 -7.59
N THR A 267 -19.44 -0.16 -8.68
CA THR A 267 -19.08 -1.57 -8.59
C THR A 267 -17.67 -1.73 -8.03
N PHE A 268 -17.40 -2.80 -7.27
CA PHE A 268 -16.10 -2.95 -6.62
C PHE A 268 -14.94 -2.96 -7.62
N ASN A 269 -15.09 -3.62 -8.78
CA ASN A 269 -14.10 -3.57 -9.86
C ASN A 269 -13.82 -2.14 -10.29
N ASP A 270 -14.88 -1.38 -10.61
CA ASP A 270 -14.74 -0.02 -11.12
C ASP A 270 -14.17 0.92 -10.06
N ALA A 271 -14.49 0.69 -8.77
CA ALA A 271 -13.92 1.45 -7.67
C ALA A 271 -12.40 1.22 -7.54
N VAL A 272 -11.94 -0.03 -7.64
CA VAL A 272 -10.50 -0.36 -7.61
C VAL A 272 -9.77 0.25 -8.81
N VAL A 273 -10.32 0.11 -10.02
CA VAL A 273 -9.73 0.67 -11.24
C VAL A 273 -9.73 2.20 -11.22
N GLN A 274 -10.80 2.82 -10.72
CA GLN A 274 -10.90 4.27 -10.57
C GLN A 274 -9.86 4.80 -9.57
N ALA A 275 -9.74 4.17 -8.40
CA ALA A 275 -8.73 4.55 -7.41
C ALA A 275 -7.31 4.37 -7.97
N PHE A 276 -7.05 3.29 -8.70
CA PHE A 276 -5.77 3.06 -9.37
C PHE A 276 -5.42 4.18 -10.36
N ILE A 277 -6.33 4.54 -11.28
CA ILE A 277 -6.02 5.55 -12.30
C ILE A 277 -5.92 6.95 -11.71
N GLU A 278 -6.73 7.27 -10.70
CA GLU A 278 -6.62 8.52 -9.95
C GLU A 278 -5.27 8.61 -9.20
N LEU A 279 -4.79 7.52 -8.59
CA LEU A 279 -3.50 7.51 -7.90
C LEU A 279 -2.34 7.70 -8.88
N LEU A 280 -2.35 6.95 -9.99
CA LEU A 280 -1.34 7.06 -11.04
C LEU A 280 -1.28 8.46 -11.65
N ALA A 281 -2.44 9.12 -11.80
CA ALA A 281 -2.52 10.51 -12.27
C ALA A 281 -1.94 11.53 -11.28
N ARG A 282 -1.90 11.18 -9.99
CA ARG A 282 -1.46 12.09 -8.91
C ARG A 282 0.03 11.99 -8.63
N ARG A 283 0.62 10.80 -8.71
CA ARG A 283 2.01 10.55 -8.36
C ARG A 283 2.67 9.62 -9.39
N PRO A 284 3.85 9.98 -9.94
CA PRO A 284 4.63 9.07 -10.77
C PRO A 284 4.93 7.75 -10.07
N ASP A 285 4.71 6.64 -10.77
CA ASP A 285 4.93 5.30 -10.23
C ASP A 285 6.43 5.04 -10.02
N SER A 286 6.83 4.60 -8.81
CA SER A 286 8.24 4.43 -8.48
C SER A 286 8.87 3.20 -9.13
N LEU A 287 8.10 2.17 -9.49
CA LEU A 287 8.61 1.03 -10.27
C LEU A 287 8.92 1.45 -11.70
N ILE A 288 8.01 2.19 -12.35
CA ILE A 288 8.27 2.73 -13.70
C ILE A 288 9.49 3.64 -13.65
N ARG A 289 9.55 4.54 -12.67
CA ARG A 289 10.67 5.46 -12.48
C ARG A 289 12.00 4.72 -12.31
N ARG A 290 12.05 3.72 -11.44
CA ARG A 290 13.26 2.91 -11.22
C ARG A 290 13.75 2.20 -12.47
N LYS A 291 12.83 1.73 -13.32
CA LYS A 291 13.17 0.99 -14.54
C LYS A 291 13.45 1.90 -15.74
N ASN A 292 12.82 3.06 -15.83
CA ASN A 292 12.78 3.87 -17.07
C ASN A 292 13.03 5.37 -16.86
N GLY A 293 13.35 5.82 -15.66
CA GLY A 293 13.63 7.23 -15.38
C GLY A 293 12.40 8.07 -15.03
N VAL A 294 12.67 9.28 -14.53
CA VAL A 294 11.66 10.17 -13.94
C VAL A 294 10.73 10.77 -14.99
N GLU A 295 11.26 11.07 -16.18
CA GLU A 295 10.54 11.67 -17.29
C GLU A 295 9.47 10.71 -17.82
N ILE A 296 9.83 9.42 -17.96
CA ILE A 296 8.89 8.39 -18.43
C ILE A 296 7.79 8.16 -17.39
N ALA A 297 8.13 8.07 -16.11
CA ALA A 297 7.13 7.92 -15.05
C ALA A 297 6.17 9.12 -15.00
N ALA A 298 6.69 10.35 -15.14
CA ALA A 298 5.87 11.55 -15.20
C ALA A 298 4.96 11.59 -16.43
N SER A 299 5.45 11.14 -17.59
CA SER A 299 4.66 11.03 -18.82
C SER A 299 3.48 10.05 -18.66
N VAL A 300 3.70 8.89 -18.04
CA VAL A 300 2.62 7.94 -17.73
C VAL A 300 1.57 8.57 -16.82
N SER A 301 1.97 9.29 -15.76
CA SER A 301 1.03 10.02 -14.90
C SER A 301 0.25 11.11 -15.63
N ALA A 302 0.88 11.83 -16.57
CA ALA A 302 0.19 12.83 -17.38
C ALA A 302 -0.90 12.20 -18.27
N ARG A 303 -0.63 11.02 -18.82
CA ARG A 303 -1.61 10.25 -19.61
C ARG A 303 -2.73 9.68 -18.73
N ALA A 304 -2.41 9.19 -17.54
CA ALA A 304 -3.42 8.80 -16.55
C ALA A 304 -4.33 9.98 -16.17
N ARG A 305 -3.77 11.19 -16.04
CA ARG A 305 -4.55 12.41 -15.78
C ARG A 305 -5.54 12.70 -16.91
N ALA A 306 -5.14 12.54 -18.17
CA ALA A 306 -6.06 12.69 -19.31
C ALA A 306 -7.20 11.64 -19.31
N VAL A 307 -6.99 10.45 -18.73
CA VAL A 307 -8.05 9.46 -18.50
C VAL A 307 -9.00 9.92 -17.40
N VAL A 308 -8.48 10.42 -16.28
CA VAL A 308 -9.27 10.95 -15.16
C VAL A 308 -10.11 12.16 -15.59
N GLU A 309 -9.52 13.10 -16.34
CA GLU A 309 -10.21 14.29 -16.87
C GLU A 309 -11.35 13.92 -17.83
N ALA A 310 -11.24 12.78 -18.51
CA ALA A 310 -12.31 12.24 -19.34
C ALA A 310 -13.37 11.45 -18.54
N GLY A 311 -13.30 11.44 -17.22
CA GLY A 311 -14.25 10.78 -16.31
C GLY A 311 -13.83 9.38 -15.85
N GLY A 312 -12.59 8.95 -16.13
CA GLY A 312 -12.02 7.70 -15.64
C GLY A 312 -12.85 6.44 -15.94
N MET A 313 -12.81 5.47 -15.04
CA MET A 313 -13.61 4.24 -15.12
C MET A 313 -15.13 4.50 -14.99
N LEU A 314 -15.52 5.66 -14.46
CA LEU A 314 -16.91 6.00 -14.14
C LEU A 314 -17.72 6.52 -15.36
N SER A 315 -17.06 6.80 -16.48
CA SER A 315 -17.70 7.31 -17.69
C SER A 315 -17.36 6.46 -18.92
N GLU A 316 -18.18 6.51 -19.96
CA GLU A 316 -17.90 5.79 -21.20
C GLU A 316 -16.64 6.30 -21.91
N GLY A 317 -16.48 7.63 -22.00
CA GLY A 317 -15.31 8.26 -22.61
C GLY A 317 -14.02 7.97 -21.86
N GLY A 318 -14.05 8.03 -20.52
CA GLY A 318 -12.91 7.65 -19.69
C GLY A 318 -12.58 6.16 -19.80
N ARG A 319 -13.57 5.26 -19.83
CA ARG A 319 -13.37 3.82 -20.06
C ARG A 319 -12.70 3.52 -21.41
N ALA A 320 -13.07 4.24 -22.47
CA ALA A 320 -12.43 4.10 -23.78
C ALA A 320 -10.94 4.52 -23.73
N ARG A 321 -10.64 5.65 -23.10
CA ARG A 321 -9.26 6.14 -22.93
C ARG A 321 -8.42 5.25 -22.01
N LEU A 322 -9.03 4.70 -20.95
CA LEU A 322 -8.40 3.76 -20.05
C LEU A 322 -7.95 2.49 -20.78
N ARG A 323 -8.82 1.91 -21.62
CA ARG A 323 -8.46 0.75 -22.46
C ARG A 323 -7.37 1.06 -23.47
N ALA A 324 -7.39 2.24 -24.08
CA ALA A 324 -6.34 2.67 -24.99
C ALA A 324 -4.99 2.83 -24.26
N LEU A 325 -5.01 3.43 -23.07
CA LEU A 325 -3.83 3.56 -22.22
C LEU A 325 -3.29 2.19 -21.80
N ASP A 326 -4.17 1.26 -21.42
CA ASP A 326 -3.79 -0.10 -21.06
C ASP A 326 -3.08 -0.84 -22.20
N ALA A 327 -3.67 -0.84 -23.39
CA ALA A 327 -3.06 -1.44 -24.57
C ALA A 327 -1.68 -0.81 -24.89
N GLU A 328 -1.55 0.51 -24.76
CA GLU A 328 -0.30 1.21 -25.02
C GLU A 328 0.79 0.85 -23.99
N LEU A 329 0.47 0.81 -22.70
CA LEU A 329 1.44 0.44 -21.66
C LEU A 329 1.79 -1.06 -21.72
N ALA A 330 0.82 -1.91 -22.03
CA ALA A 330 1.05 -3.34 -22.21
C ALA A 330 2.00 -3.64 -23.38
N ALA A 331 1.95 -2.84 -24.46
CA ALA A 331 2.88 -2.94 -25.58
C ALA A 331 4.35 -2.70 -25.18
N ALA A 332 4.60 -2.01 -24.06
CA ALA A 332 5.94 -1.83 -23.51
C ALA A 332 6.50 -3.06 -22.77
N ARG A 333 5.78 -4.19 -22.82
CA ARG A 333 6.19 -5.50 -22.30
C ARG A 333 6.62 -5.49 -20.83
N GLY A 334 5.80 -4.90 -19.97
CA GLY A 334 6.05 -4.79 -18.53
C GLY A 334 7.09 -3.75 -18.10
N LYS A 335 7.71 -3.02 -19.05
CA LYS A 335 8.60 -1.89 -18.73
C LYS A 335 7.85 -0.74 -18.08
N LEU A 336 6.64 -0.44 -18.57
CA LEU A 336 5.79 0.64 -18.06
C LEU A 336 4.69 0.12 -17.12
N ASN A 337 4.97 -0.94 -16.36
CA ASN A 337 4.02 -1.46 -15.37
C ASN A 337 4.00 -0.55 -14.12
N PRO A 338 2.88 0.11 -13.80
CA PRO A 338 2.71 0.89 -12.57
C PRO A 338 2.42 -0.02 -11.36
N GLY A 339 3.37 -0.90 -11.04
CA GLY A 339 3.22 -1.90 -9.99
C GLY A 339 3.10 -1.28 -8.59
N THR A 340 3.82 -0.19 -8.32
CA THR A 340 3.75 0.46 -7.00
C THR A 340 2.40 1.12 -6.74
N THR A 341 1.76 1.64 -7.79
CA THR A 341 0.40 2.15 -7.73
C THR A 341 -0.58 1.05 -7.33
N ALA A 342 -0.44 -0.14 -7.91
CA ALA A 342 -1.22 -1.31 -7.54
C ALA A 342 -0.97 -1.78 -6.10
N ASP A 343 0.29 -1.80 -5.66
CA ASP A 343 0.65 -2.15 -4.28
C ASP A 343 -0.08 -1.24 -3.26
N LEU A 344 -0.11 0.07 -3.52
CA LEU A 344 -0.82 1.04 -2.67
C LEU A 344 -2.34 0.84 -2.69
N VAL A 345 -2.92 0.49 -3.84
CA VAL A 345 -4.34 0.15 -3.96
C VAL A 345 -4.67 -1.11 -3.16
N ALA A 346 -3.82 -2.14 -3.18
CA ALA A 346 -4.00 -3.33 -2.34
C ALA A 346 -4.03 -2.98 -0.84
N ALA A 347 -3.16 -2.08 -0.38
CA ALA A 347 -3.16 -1.60 1.00
C ALA A 347 -4.46 -0.85 1.36
N GLY A 348 -5.01 -0.07 0.42
CA GLY A 348 -6.32 0.58 0.58
C GLY A 348 -7.48 -0.42 0.63
N ILE A 349 -7.47 -1.45 -0.23
CA ILE A 349 -8.47 -2.52 -0.21
C ILE A 349 -8.42 -3.28 1.11
N TYR A 350 -7.23 -3.55 1.65
CA TYR A 350 -7.07 -4.17 2.96
C TYR A 350 -7.80 -3.39 4.05
N LEU A 351 -7.60 -2.07 4.14
CA LEU A 351 -8.30 -1.24 5.13
C LEU A 351 -9.82 -1.22 4.90
N LEU A 352 -10.27 -1.24 3.66
CA LEU A 352 -11.69 -1.33 3.31
C LEU A 352 -12.32 -2.64 3.84
N LEU A 353 -11.66 -3.78 3.63
CA LEU A 353 -12.08 -5.07 4.18
C LEU A 353 -12.01 -5.08 5.71
N ALA A 354 -10.91 -4.57 6.28
CA ALA A 354 -10.70 -4.54 7.73
C ALA A 354 -11.74 -3.68 8.47
N THR A 355 -12.31 -2.67 7.80
CA THR A 355 -13.40 -1.82 8.34
C THR A 355 -14.80 -2.37 8.06
N GLY A 356 -14.90 -3.59 7.51
CA GLY A 356 -16.14 -4.35 7.42
C GLY A 356 -16.84 -4.31 6.07
N TYR A 357 -16.19 -3.80 5.02
CA TYR A 357 -16.72 -3.95 3.67
C TYR A 357 -16.76 -5.44 3.27
N LYS A 358 -17.87 -5.84 2.64
CA LYS A 358 -18.07 -7.19 2.11
C LYS A 358 -18.24 -7.07 0.60
N VAL A 359 -17.43 -7.83 -0.13
CA VAL A 359 -17.40 -7.85 -1.61
C VAL A 359 -18.65 -8.52 -2.18
#